data_AF-A0A2G0CG72-F1
#
_entry.id   AF-A0A2G0CG72-F1
#
_cell.length_a   1.000
_cell.length_b   1.000
_cell.length_c   1.000
_cell.angle_alpha   90.00
_cell.angle_beta   90.00
_cell.angle_gamma   90.00
#
_symmetry.space_group_name_H-M   'P 1'
#
loop_
_entity.id
_entity.type
_entity.pdbx_description
1 polymer ?
#
loop_
_entity_poly.entity_id
_entity_poly.type
_entity_poly.pdbx_seq_one_letter_code
_entity_poly.pdbx_strand_id
1 'polypeptide(L)'
;MFMTEESNQNFRVLTTITTPDADELIVHVPLPAQSVYAGELSDPSFVESLPTYSLPDYKYKVGTHRSFDVPGNSMEPTLFEGDKVVCAFLEPTLWESGIKDNYAYVIVTRSDVVVKRVRNYLGSSKELEVISDNSFYETYRIPLADLREIWYVRARITPFLPSPQNIQRYVHQEMVELKATIAQQGKLIDRLGVSVEKALSGQNRG
;
A
#
# COMPACT_ATOMS: atom_id res chain seq x y z
N MET A 1 -34.04 10.99 36.93
CA MET A 1 -33.15 11.88 36.17
C MET A 1 -31.95 11.04 35.78
N PHE A 2 -31.88 10.67 34.49
CA PHE A 2 -30.82 9.83 33.94
C PHE A 2 -29.56 10.68 33.78
N MET A 3 -28.45 10.22 34.36
CA MET A 3 -27.12 10.66 33.93
C MET A 3 -26.44 9.41 33.37
N THR A 4 -26.43 9.33 32.05
CA THR A 4 -25.60 8.38 31.30
C THR A 4 -24.15 8.82 31.49
N GLU A 5 -23.35 7.97 32.14
CA GLU A 5 -21.90 8.11 32.16
C GLU A 5 -21.41 8.09 30.71
N GLU A 6 -20.92 9.25 30.25
CA GLU A 6 -20.27 9.40 28.97
C GLU A 6 -19.09 8.44 28.86
N SER A 7 -19.11 7.67 27.78
CA SER A 7 -18.07 6.75 27.37
C SER A 7 -16.69 7.42 27.46
N ASN A 8 -15.86 6.89 28.35
CA ASN A 8 -14.45 7.19 28.49
C ASN A 8 -13.75 6.97 27.14
N GLN A 9 -13.61 8.03 26.33
CA GLN A 9 -12.83 7.97 25.11
C GLN A 9 -11.36 7.83 25.53
N ASN A 10 -10.88 6.59 25.51
CA ASN A 10 -9.48 6.25 25.72
C ASN A 10 -8.62 7.01 24.71
N PHE A 11 -8.12 8.18 25.10
CA PHE A 11 -7.16 8.96 24.33
C PHE A 11 -5.86 8.15 24.30
N ARG A 12 -5.64 7.40 23.22
CA ARG A 12 -4.42 6.63 23.05
C ARG A 12 -3.29 7.58 22.67
N VAL A 13 -2.33 7.74 23.57
CA VAL A 13 -1.15 8.55 23.36
C VAL A 13 -0.19 7.77 22.45
N LEU A 14 0.19 8.37 21.32
CA LEU A 14 1.21 7.81 20.43
C LEU A 14 2.59 8.06 21.04
N THR A 15 3.36 7.00 21.26
CA THR A 15 4.73 7.12 21.79
C THR A 15 5.69 7.46 20.66
N THR A 16 6.39 8.59 20.81
CA THR A 16 7.43 9.08 19.89
C THR A 16 8.77 9.17 20.61
N ILE A 17 9.87 9.06 19.85
CA ILE A 17 11.23 9.12 20.38
C ILE A 17 11.91 10.34 19.77
N THR A 18 12.51 11.19 20.58
CA THR A 18 13.17 12.43 20.14
C THR A 18 14.64 12.44 20.49
N THR A 19 15.42 13.20 19.71
CA THR A 19 16.81 13.52 20.04
C THR A 19 16.87 14.62 21.12
N PRO A 20 18.03 14.88 21.73
CA PRO A 20 18.21 16.02 22.64
C PRO A 20 17.87 17.38 22.01
N ASP A 21 17.98 17.50 20.68
CA ASP A 21 17.61 18.69 19.91
C ASP A 21 16.10 18.76 19.59
N ALA A 22 15.29 17.88 20.20
CA ALA A 22 13.85 17.73 20.01
C ALA A 22 13.42 17.34 18.58
N ASP A 23 14.33 16.80 17.76
CA ASP A 23 13.98 16.21 16.47
C ASP A 23 13.39 14.80 16.68
N GLU A 24 12.21 14.53 16.13
CA GLU A 24 11.59 13.19 16.19
C GLU A 24 12.35 12.18 15.32
N LEU A 25 12.60 11.00 15.88
CA LEU A 25 13.24 9.87 15.19
C LEU A 25 12.19 8.91 14.63
N ILE A 26 12.52 8.30 13.50
CA ILE A 26 11.72 7.24 12.90
C ILE A 26 11.98 5.97 13.72
N VAL A 27 10.95 5.51 14.42
CA VAL A 27 10.96 4.21 15.08
C VAL A 27 10.78 3.13 14.01
N HIS A 28 11.60 2.09 14.04
CA HIS A 28 11.48 0.94 13.16
C HIS A 28 10.86 -0.22 13.93
N VAL A 29 9.82 -0.83 13.36
CA VAL A 29 9.15 -2.03 13.87
C VAL A 29 9.56 -3.22 12.99
N PRO A 30 10.57 -4.01 13.42
CA PRO A 30 11.02 -5.18 12.68
C PRO A 30 9.94 -6.26 12.62
N LEU A 31 9.98 -7.11 11.60
CA LEU A 31 8.99 -8.19 11.40
C LEU A 31 8.72 -9.03 12.66
N PRO A 32 9.72 -9.51 13.43
CA PRO A 32 9.48 -10.30 14.64
C PRO A 32 8.77 -9.53 15.77
N ALA A 33 8.85 -8.19 15.75
CA ALA A 33 8.27 -7.33 16.77
C ALA A 33 6.85 -6.86 16.40
N GLN A 34 6.38 -7.07 15.17
CA GLN A 34 5.09 -6.53 14.70
C GLN A 34 3.89 -7.10 15.46
N SER A 35 3.88 -8.40 15.77
CA SER A 35 2.77 -9.00 16.55
C SER A 35 2.71 -8.45 17.97
N VAL A 36 3.86 -8.25 18.61
CA VAL A 36 3.95 -7.63 19.95
C VAL A 36 3.52 -6.17 19.88
N TYR A 37 4.00 -5.44 18.87
CA TYR A 37 3.61 -4.06 18.62
C TYR A 37 2.08 -3.89 18.44
N ALA A 38 1.43 -4.79 17.70
CA ALA A 38 -0.03 -4.77 17.55
C ALA A 38 -0.77 -5.00 18.88
N GLY A 39 -0.26 -5.91 19.72
CA GLY A 39 -0.83 -6.25 21.02
C GLY A 39 -0.60 -5.20 22.11
N GLU A 40 0.65 -4.78 22.29
CA GLU A 40 1.19 -3.97 23.40
C GLU A 40 1.47 -2.51 23.03
N LEU A 41 0.75 -1.97 22.04
CA LEU A 41 0.85 -0.58 21.59
C LEU A 41 0.79 0.48 22.71
N SER A 42 0.22 0.13 23.87
CA SER A 42 0.05 0.98 25.04
C SER A 42 1.24 0.98 26.01
N ASP A 43 2.27 0.18 25.78
CA ASP A 43 3.49 0.17 26.59
C ASP A 43 4.59 1.04 25.95
N PRO A 44 4.88 2.24 26.50
CA PRO A 44 5.93 3.10 25.99
C PRO A 44 7.32 2.45 26.04
N SER A 45 7.59 1.61 27.06
CA SER A 45 8.89 0.98 27.25
C SER A 45 9.23 -0.01 26.13
N PHE A 46 8.22 -0.70 25.58
CA PHE A 46 8.41 -1.54 24.40
C PHE A 46 8.81 -0.71 23.19
N VAL A 47 8.09 0.40 22.93
CA VAL A 47 8.37 1.29 21.80
C VAL A 47 9.76 1.91 21.90
N GLU A 48 10.20 2.30 23.10
CA GLU A 48 11.53 2.85 23.37
C GLU A 48 12.66 1.85 23.11
N SER A 49 12.39 0.54 23.23
CA SER A 49 13.38 -0.51 22.96
C SER A 49 13.61 -0.77 21.47
N LEU A 50 12.71 -0.27 20.61
CA LEU A 50 12.77 -0.50 19.18
C LEU A 50 13.91 0.30 18.52
N PRO A 51 14.53 -0.23 17.45
CA PRO A 51 15.56 0.50 16.73
C PRO A 51 15.02 1.80 16.13
N THR A 52 15.80 2.87 16.23
CA THR A 52 15.44 4.20 15.70
C THR A 52 16.47 4.69 14.70
N TYR A 53 16.04 5.47 13.73
CA TYR A 53 16.93 6.18 12.81
C TYR A 53 16.31 7.49 12.32
N SER A 54 17.10 8.31 11.64
CA SER A 54 16.61 9.52 10.98
C SER A 54 16.92 9.47 9.49
N LEU A 55 16.14 10.20 8.70
CA LEU A 55 16.39 10.42 7.28
C LEU A 55 16.69 11.91 7.04
N PRO A 56 17.56 12.23 6.07
CA PRO A 56 18.06 13.60 5.90
C PRO A 56 17.01 14.59 5.37
N ASP A 57 15.98 14.11 4.66
CA ASP A 57 14.99 15.00 4.05
C ASP A 57 14.10 15.67 5.09
N TYR A 58 13.88 16.98 4.95
CA TYR A 58 13.01 17.78 5.84
C TYR A 58 11.59 17.22 5.97
N LYS A 59 11.06 16.54 4.94
CA LYS A 59 9.73 15.92 4.97
C LYS A 59 9.56 14.83 6.03
N TYR A 60 10.65 14.29 6.59
CA TYR A 60 10.63 13.32 7.68
C TYR A 60 10.83 13.94 9.06
N LYS A 61 11.04 15.26 9.12
CA LYS A 61 11.10 16.04 10.36
C LYS A 61 9.74 16.63 10.74
N VAL A 62 8.75 16.54 9.86
CA VAL A 62 7.42 17.13 10.05
C VAL A 62 6.38 16.03 10.16
N GLY A 63 5.75 15.96 11.32
CA GLY A 63 4.79 14.91 11.66
C GLY A 63 5.47 13.64 12.16
N THR A 64 4.67 12.70 12.65
CA THR A 64 5.18 11.47 13.26
C THR A 64 5.41 10.39 12.22
N HIS A 65 6.57 9.76 12.31
CA HIS A 65 7.00 8.75 11.34
C HIS A 65 7.40 7.44 12.03
N ARG A 66 7.01 6.33 11.40
CA ARG A 66 7.39 4.98 11.82
C ARG A 66 7.66 4.15 10.58
N SER A 67 8.56 3.19 10.69
CA SER A 67 8.87 2.28 9.60
C SER A 67 8.61 0.83 9.99
N PHE A 68 8.26 0.03 9.00
CA PHE A 68 7.86 -1.37 9.18
C PHE A 68 8.54 -2.23 8.11
N ASP A 69 8.91 -3.45 8.48
CA ASP A 69 9.24 -4.48 7.50
C ASP A 69 7.97 -4.96 6.78
N VAL A 70 8.07 -5.19 5.48
CA VAL A 70 6.96 -5.75 4.70
C VAL A 70 6.86 -7.27 4.95
N PRO A 71 5.73 -7.78 5.47
CA PRO A 71 5.55 -9.20 5.75
C PRO A 71 5.14 -9.96 4.48
N GLY A 72 5.90 -11.01 4.15
CA GLY A 72 5.59 -11.94 3.06
C GLY A 72 5.46 -11.29 1.69
N ASN A 73 4.73 -11.96 0.78
CA ASN A 73 4.65 -11.61 -0.65
C ASN A 73 3.28 -11.04 -1.08
N SER A 74 2.43 -10.66 -0.11
CA SER A 74 1.05 -10.25 -0.41
C SER A 74 0.94 -8.91 -1.16
N MET A 75 2.01 -8.13 -1.14
CA MET A 75 2.10 -6.86 -1.86
C MET A 75 2.99 -6.93 -3.10
N GLU A 76 3.40 -8.14 -3.51
CA GLU A 76 4.11 -8.32 -4.77
C GLU A 76 3.16 -8.03 -5.95
N PRO A 77 3.64 -7.36 -7.02
CA PRO A 77 5.04 -7.04 -7.33
C PRO A 77 5.51 -5.66 -6.86
N THR A 78 4.73 -4.91 -6.07
CA THR A 78 5.06 -3.51 -5.73
C THR A 78 5.98 -3.41 -4.51
N LEU A 79 5.76 -4.26 -3.50
CA LEU A 79 6.57 -4.39 -2.30
C LEU A 79 6.93 -5.86 -2.11
N PHE A 80 8.20 -6.11 -1.79
CA PHE A 80 8.72 -7.46 -1.60
C PHE A 80 9.01 -7.72 -0.12
N GLU A 81 9.00 -8.99 0.26
CA GLU A 81 9.44 -9.40 1.59
C GLU A 81 10.87 -8.89 1.86
N GLY A 82 11.07 -8.29 3.05
CA GLY A 82 12.33 -7.67 3.44
C GLY A 82 12.49 -6.21 3.02
N ASP A 83 11.57 -5.66 2.21
CA ASP A 83 11.46 -4.21 2.03
C ASP A 83 11.08 -3.54 3.35
N LYS A 84 11.58 -2.32 3.55
CA LYS A 84 11.18 -1.44 4.66
C LYS A 84 10.33 -0.32 4.13
N VAL A 85 9.17 -0.11 4.72
CA VAL A 85 8.28 1.01 4.37
C VAL A 85 8.36 2.08 5.45
N VAL A 86 8.67 3.31 5.05
CA VAL A 86 8.65 4.49 5.92
C VAL A 86 7.30 5.17 5.77
N CYS A 87 6.61 5.37 6.88
CA CYS A 87 5.22 5.78 6.89
C CYS A 87 5.03 7.04 7.74
N ALA A 88 3.98 7.79 7.44
CA ALA A 88 3.53 8.94 8.23
C ALA A 88 2.27 8.56 9.00
N PHE A 89 2.18 8.94 10.27
CA PHE A 89 1.02 8.68 11.11
C PHE A 89 -0.20 9.43 10.55
N LEU A 90 -1.34 8.76 10.47
CA LEU A 90 -2.61 9.38 10.17
C LEU A 90 -3.46 9.46 11.43
N GLU A 91 -3.76 10.68 11.86
CA GLU A 91 -4.59 10.92 13.04
C GLU A 91 -5.98 10.30 12.90
N PRO A 92 -6.52 9.65 13.96
CA PRO A 92 -7.85 9.05 13.93
C PRO A 92 -8.99 9.98 13.48
N THR A 93 -8.89 11.26 13.84
CA THR A 93 -9.82 12.33 13.44
C THR A 93 -9.85 12.56 11.93
N LEU A 94 -8.78 12.20 11.23
CA LEU A 94 -8.61 12.38 9.78
C LEU A 94 -8.80 11.06 9.00
N TRP A 95 -9.15 9.95 9.63
CA TRP A 95 -9.29 8.67 8.91
C TRP A 95 -10.37 8.71 7.83
N GLU A 96 -11.50 9.38 8.08
CA GLU A 96 -12.59 9.46 7.11
C GLU A 96 -12.24 10.29 5.85
N SER A 97 -11.38 11.31 5.97
CA SER A 97 -11.08 12.25 4.88
C SER A 97 -9.64 12.17 4.34
N GLY A 98 -8.70 11.69 5.14
CA GLY A 98 -7.26 11.66 4.85
C GLY A 98 -6.76 10.37 4.21
N ILE A 99 -7.54 9.29 4.27
CA ILE A 99 -7.21 8.03 3.58
C ILE A 99 -7.54 8.17 2.10
N LYS A 100 -6.56 7.85 1.25
CA LYS A 100 -6.68 7.89 -0.21
C LYS A 100 -6.85 6.48 -0.77
N ASP A 101 -7.85 6.32 -1.61
CA ASP A 101 -8.16 5.01 -2.19
C ASP A 101 -7.04 4.48 -3.08
N ASN A 102 -6.76 3.18 -2.94
CA ASN A 102 -5.73 2.42 -3.64
C ASN A 102 -4.28 2.89 -3.36
N TYR A 103 -4.07 3.66 -2.29
CA TYR A 103 -2.72 3.94 -1.77
C TYR A 103 -2.30 2.88 -0.76
N ALA A 104 -0.99 2.72 -0.58
CA ALA A 104 -0.42 1.76 0.37
C ALA A 104 -0.39 2.34 1.78
N TYR A 105 -0.87 1.57 2.73
CA TYR A 105 -0.88 1.88 4.15
C TYR A 105 -0.35 0.70 4.95
N VAL A 106 0.24 1.00 6.10
CA VAL A 106 0.42 0.03 7.17
C VAL A 106 -0.77 0.19 8.12
N ILE A 107 -1.46 -0.91 8.37
CA ILE A 107 -2.65 -0.95 9.21
C ILE A 107 -2.30 -1.79 10.42
N VAL A 108 -2.40 -1.17 11.58
CA VAL A 108 -2.16 -1.83 12.86
C VAL A 108 -3.53 -2.16 13.43
N THR A 109 -3.82 -3.46 13.51
CA THR A 109 -5.05 -3.97 14.09
C THR A 109 -4.83 -4.37 15.55
N ARG A 110 -5.85 -4.93 16.21
CA ARG A 110 -5.70 -5.49 17.56
C ARG A 110 -4.80 -6.73 17.62
N SER A 111 -4.63 -7.42 16.50
CA SER A 111 -3.99 -8.73 16.47
C SER A 111 -2.71 -8.74 15.64
N ASP A 112 -2.64 -7.92 14.59
CA ASP A 112 -1.57 -7.98 13.60
C ASP A 112 -1.30 -6.63 12.92
N VAL A 113 -0.15 -6.53 12.27
CA VAL A 113 0.26 -5.42 11.41
C VAL A 113 0.26 -5.88 9.96
N VAL A 114 -0.46 -5.18 9.09
CA VAL A 114 -0.55 -5.54 7.67
C VAL A 114 -0.19 -4.37 6.77
N VAL A 115 0.50 -4.65 5.68
CA VAL A 115 0.78 -3.68 4.62
C VAL A 115 -0.15 -3.99 3.45
N LYS A 116 -1.07 -3.05 3.13
CA LYS A 116 -2.12 -3.25 2.12
C LYS A 116 -2.44 -1.96 1.38
N ARG A 117 -3.07 -2.10 0.21
CA ARG A 117 -3.85 -1.01 -0.38
C ARG A 117 -5.16 -0.86 0.36
N VAL A 118 -5.70 0.35 0.39
CA VAL A 118 -6.90 0.66 1.16
C VAL A 118 -7.97 1.29 0.28
N ARG A 119 -9.24 0.94 0.49
CA ARG A 119 -10.39 1.76 0.09
C ARG A 119 -11.18 2.18 1.32
N ASN A 120 -11.48 3.46 1.39
CA ASN A 120 -12.06 4.06 2.58
C ASN A 120 -13.60 3.96 2.57
N TYR A 121 -14.14 3.12 3.45
CA TYR A 121 -15.58 3.00 3.70
C TYR A 121 -15.95 3.39 5.14
N LEU A 122 -15.07 4.14 5.84
CA LEU A 122 -15.29 4.50 7.24
C LEU A 122 -16.52 5.39 7.43
N GLY A 123 -16.75 6.34 6.53
CA GLY A 123 -17.91 7.24 6.59
C GLY A 123 -19.26 6.56 6.24
N SER A 124 -19.25 5.44 5.52
CA SER A 124 -20.47 4.77 5.05
C SER A 124 -20.79 3.49 5.83
N SER A 125 -19.82 2.57 5.97
CA SER A 125 -19.99 1.28 6.63
C SER A 125 -19.12 1.09 7.88
N LYS A 126 -18.32 2.09 8.26
CA LYS A 126 -17.35 2.00 9.38
C LYS A 126 -16.37 0.84 9.22
N GLU A 127 -15.97 0.58 7.97
CA GLU A 127 -15.03 -0.47 7.61
C GLU A 127 -13.95 0.08 6.69
N LEU A 128 -12.80 -0.57 6.72
CA LEU A 128 -11.69 -0.32 5.81
C LEU A 128 -11.51 -1.54 4.91
N GLU A 129 -11.69 -1.38 3.61
CA GLU A 129 -11.41 -2.47 2.68
C GLU A 129 -9.92 -2.49 2.38
N VAL A 130 -9.30 -3.66 2.54
CA VAL A 130 -7.86 -3.84 2.36
C VAL A 130 -7.59 -4.81 1.22
N ILE A 131 -6.73 -4.38 0.31
CA ILE A 131 -6.50 -5.03 -0.97
C ILE A 131 -5.01 -5.35 -1.07
N SER A 132 -4.73 -6.58 -1.52
CA SER A 132 -3.38 -7.06 -1.81
C SER A 132 -3.02 -6.71 -3.25
N ASP A 133 -1.78 -6.29 -3.50
CA ASP A 133 -1.29 -6.11 -4.88
C ASP A 133 -1.08 -7.48 -5.57
N ASN A 134 -0.87 -8.53 -4.77
CA ASN A 134 -0.77 -9.91 -5.24
C ASN A 134 -2.16 -10.54 -5.42
N SER A 135 -2.49 -10.96 -6.65
CA SER A 135 -3.80 -11.49 -7.03
C SER A 135 -4.17 -12.84 -6.39
N PHE A 136 -3.20 -13.56 -5.81
CA PHE A 136 -3.47 -14.79 -5.05
C PHE A 136 -4.12 -14.54 -3.69
N TYR A 137 -4.14 -13.28 -3.22
CA TYR A 137 -4.71 -12.91 -1.93
C TYR A 137 -6.06 -12.22 -2.12
N GLU A 138 -7.07 -12.70 -1.41
CA GLU A 138 -8.40 -12.08 -1.42
C GLU A 138 -8.42 -10.74 -0.68
N THR A 139 -9.24 -9.84 -1.19
CA THR A 139 -9.61 -8.59 -0.52
C THR A 139 -10.53 -8.90 0.66
N TYR A 140 -10.30 -8.23 1.78
CA TYR A 140 -11.17 -8.35 2.96
C TYR A 140 -11.39 -6.99 3.61
N ARG A 141 -12.30 -6.94 4.60
CA ARG A 141 -12.63 -5.71 5.32
C ARG A 141 -12.24 -5.78 6.77
N ILE A 142 -11.76 -4.67 7.30
CA ILE A 142 -11.39 -4.49 8.70
C ILE A 142 -12.37 -3.50 9.32
N PRO A 143 -13.15 -3.89 10.36
CA PRO A 143 -14.03 -2.98 11.07
C PRO A 143 -13.24 -1.88 11.77
N LEU A 144 -13.82 -0.68 11.85
CA LEU A 144 -13.22 0.46 12.58
C LEU A 144 -12.87 0.10 14.04
N ALA A 145 -13.64 -0.77 14.67
CA ALA A 145 -13.41 -1.22 16.04
C ALA A 145 -12.07 -1.96 16.23
N ASP A 146 -11.56 -2.60 15.17
CA ASP A 146 -10.32 -3.38 15.21
C ASP A 146 -9.10 -2.57 14.78
N LEU A 147 -9.29 -1.40 14.18
CA LEU A 147 -8.22 -0.49 13.80
C LEU A 147 -7.63 0.20 15.04
N ARG A 148 -6.30 0.14 15.18
CA ARG A 148 -5.55 0.85 16.22
C ARG A 148 -4.80 2.04 15.65
N GLU A 149 -4.06 1.83 14.57
CA GLU A 149 -3.29 2.88 13.89
C GLU A 149 -3.34 2.67 12.38
N ILE A 150 -3.25 3.78 11.65
CA ILE A 150 -3.12 3.78 10.19
C ILE A 150 -1.94 4.66 9.83
N TRP A 151 -1.02 4.11 9.05
CA TRP A 151 0.18 4.79 8.63
C TRP A 151 0.24 4.86 7.10
N TYR A 152 0.37 6.06 6.57
CA TYR A 152 0.48 6.28 5.13
C TYR A 152 1.90 6.01 4.64
N VAL A 153 2.09 5.08 3.70
CA VAL A 153 3.42 4.75 3.18
C VAL A 153 3.94 5.91 2.33
N ARG A 154 5.10 6.46 2.70
CA ARG A 154 5.75 7.61 2.05
C ARG A 154 6.99 7.22 1.25
N ALA A 155 7.70 6.20 1.69
CA ALA A 155 8.89 5.71 1.02
C ALA A 155 9.10 4.22 1.24
N ARG A 156 9.88 3.63 0.35
CA ARG A 156 10.32 2.24 0.38
C ARG A 156 11.84 2.20 0.36
N ILE A 157 12.43 1.47 1.28
CA ILE A 157 13.86 1.15 1.31
C ILE A 157 13.96 -0.34 1.00
N THR A 158 14.48 -0.67 -0.17
CA THR A 158 14.54 -2.03 -0.67
C THR A 158 15.99 -2.51 -0.77
N PRO A 159 16.34 -3.67 -0.21
CA PRO A 159 17.61 -4.33 -0.51
C PRO A 159 17.56 -5.02 -1.89
N PHE A 160 16.37 -5.19 -2.46
CA PHE A 160 16.18 -5.81 -3.76
C PHE A 160 16.55 -4.83 -4.87
N LEU A 161 17.72 -5.07 -5.47
CA LEU A 161 18.25 -4.31 -6.60
C LEU A 161 18.19 -5.21 -7.85
N PRO A 162 17.05 -5.26 -8.57
CA PRO A 162 16.94 -6.11 -9.74
C PRO A 162 17.90 -5.64 -10.84
N SER A 163 18.52 -6.61 -11.52
CA SER A 163 19.29 -6.32 -12.74
C SER A 163 18.40 -5.57 -13.75
N PRO A 164 18.89 -4.51 -14.41
CA PRO A 164 18.13 -3.75 -15.41
C PRO A 164 17.48 -4.62 -16.50
N GLN A 165 18.08 -5.77 -16.82
CA GLN A 165 17.57 -6.74 -17.79
C GLN A 165 16.26 -7.40 -17.35
N ASN A 166 16.03 -7.55 -16.04
CA ASN A 166 14.82 -8.15 -15.48
C ASN A 166 13.66 -7.14 -15.38
N ILE A 167 13.95 -5.86 -15.11
CA ILE A 167 12.91 -4.80 -15.06
C ILE A 167 12.27 -4.61 -16.43
N GLN A 168 13.07 -4.64 -17.50
CA GLN A 168 12.56 -4.46 -18.86
C GLN A 168 11.63 -5.60 -19.28
N ARG A 169 11.82 -6.83 -18.79
CA ARG A 169 11.10 -8.01 -19.31
C ARG A 169 9.57 -7.95 -19.14
N TYR A 170 9.05 -7.52 -17.99
CA TYR A 170 7.61 -7.59 -17.74
C TYR A 170 6.79 -6.67 -18.66
N VAL A 171 7.15 -5.39 -18.75
CA VAL A 171 6.46 -4.43 -19.65
C VAL A 171 6.83 -4.68 -21.11
N HIS A 172 8.08 -5.07 -21.38
CA HIS A 172 8.52 -5.30 -22.76
C HIS A 172 7.84 -6.53 -23.37
N GLN A 173 7.63 -7.61 -22.61
CA GLN A 173 6.98 -8.80 -23.14
C GLN A 173 5.53 -8.54 -23.53
N GLU A 174 4.74 -7.88 -22.67
CA GLU A 174 3.37 -7.48 -23.00
C GLU A 174 3.34 -6.51 -24.20
N MET A 175 4.26 -5.55 -24.27
CA MET A 175 4.35 -4.65 -25.42
C MET A 175 4.77 -5.35 -26.71
N VAL A 176 5.65 -6.36 -26.65
CA VAL A 176 6.04 -7.17 -27.80
C VAL A 176 4.85 -7.99 -28.28
N GLU A 177 4.08 -8.58 -27.38
CA GLU A 177 2.89 -9.36 -27.69
C GLU A 177 1.77 -8.48 -28.27
N LEU A 178 1.59 -7.29 -27.71
CA LEU A 178 0.67 -6.27 -28.25
C LEU A 178 1.11 -5.83 -29.66
N LYS A 179 2.39 -5.54 -29.88
CA LYS A 179 2.93 -5.20 -31.22
C LYS A 179 2.72 -6.33 -32.21
N ALA A 180 2.93 -7.57 -31.80
CA ALA A 180 2.70 -8.74 -32.65
C ALA A 180 1.22 -8.87 -33.04
N THR A 181 0.31 -8.68 -32.08
CA THR A 181 -1.14 -8.70 -32.30
C THR A 181 -1.57 -7.60 -33.27
N ILE A 182 -1.10 -6.36 -33.07
CA ILE A 182 -1.37 -5.23 -33.95
C ILE A 182 -0.86 -5.51 -35.37
N ALA A 183 0.35 -6.06 -35.51
CA ALA A 183 0.92 -6.41 -36.81
C ALA A 183 0.10 -7.51 -37.52
N GLN A 184 -0.41 -8.50 -36.78
CA GLN A 184 -1.26 -9.55 -37.33
C GLN A 184 -2.63 -9.00 -37.77
N GLN A 185 -3.22 -8.10 -36.98
CA GLN A 185 -4.47 -7.43 -37.31
C GLN A 185 -4.32 -6.57 -38.57
N GLY A 186 -3.22 -5.83 -38.72
CA GLY A 186 -2.92 -5.06 -39.94
C GLY A 186 -2.90 -5.94 -41.20
N LYS A 187 -2.22 -7.10 -41.15
CA LYS A 187 -2.20 -8.06 -42.27
C LYS A 187 -3.59 -8.61 -42.61
N LEU A 188 -4.46 -8.79 -41.62
CA LEU A 188 -5.84 -9.24 -41.83
C LEU A 188 -6.67 -8.16 -42.51
N ILE A 189 -6.54 -6.91 -42.09
CA ILE A 189 -7.20 -5.75 -42.70
C ILE A 189 -6.78 -5.61 -44.16
N ASP A 190 -5.49 -5.73 -44.47
CA ASP A 190 -5.00 -5.67 -45.86
C ASP A 190 -5.62 -6.78 -46.73
N ARG A 191 -5.67 -8.01 -46.22
CA ARG A 191 -6.29 -9.14 -46.95
C ARG A 191 -7.78 -8.95 -47.17
N LEU A 192 -8.49 -8.39 -46.18
CA LEU A 192 -9.90 -8.06 -46.30
C LEU A 192 -10.11 -6.95 -47.33
N GLY A 193 -9.28 -5.90 -47.34
CA GLY A 193 -9.31 -4.83 -48.33
C GLY A 193 -9.16 -5.37 -49.76
N VAL A 194 -8.14 -6.20 -50.00
CA VAL A 194 -7.93 -6.85 -51.31
C VAL A 194 -9.09 -7.77 -51.70
N SER A 195 -9.67 -8.49 -50.74
CA SER A 195 -10.81 -9.39 -51.01
C SER A 195 -12.08 -8.61 -51.36
N VAL A 196 -12.31 -7.48 -50.68
CA VAL A 196 -13.43 -6.56 -50.96
C VAL A 196 -13.27 -5.91 -52.33
N GLU A 197 -12.08 -5.40 -52.66
CA GLU A 197 -11.80 -4.85 -53.99
C GLU A 197 -12.02 -5.89 -55.11
N LYS A 198 -11.57 -7.13 -54.88
CA LYS A 198 -11.76 -8.22 -55.84
C LYS A 198 -13.24 -8.58 -56.00
N ALA A 199 -14.01 -8.61 -54.92
CA ALA A 199 -15.46 -8.84 -54.97
C ALA A 199 -16.22 -7.72 -55.71
N LEU A 200 -15.86 -6.46 -55.46
CA LEU A 200 -16.43 -5.29 -56.13
C LEU A 200 -16.08 -5.27 -57.64
N SER A 201 -14.84 -5.60 -57.99
CA SER A 201 -14.40 -5.70 -59.40
C SER A 201 -15.05 -6.87 -60.16
N GLY A 202 -15.43 -7.94 -59.45
CA GLY A 202 -16.09 -9.12 -60.02
C GLY A 202 -17.58 -8.92 -60.30
N GLN A 203 -18.26 -8.06 -59.54
CA GLN A 203 -19.67 -7.72 -59.75
C GLN A 203 -19.91 -6.79 -60.96
N ASN A 204 -18.92 -6.01 -61.39
CA ASN A 204 -19.04 -5.08 -62.53
C ASN A 204 -18.83 -5.73 -63.92
N ARG A 205 -18.78 -7.06 -64.00
CA ARG A 205 -18.50 -7.82 -65.24
C ARG A 205 -19.58 -8.83 -65.64
N GLY A 206 -20.74 -8.82 -65.00
CA GLY A 206 -21.93 -9.59 -65.42
C GLY A 206 -23.02 -8.64 -65.89
#